data_AF-A0AA36B4Z3-F1
#
_entry.id   AF-A0AA36B4Z3-F1
#
_cell.length_a   1.000
_cell.length_b   1.000
_cell.length_c   1.000
_cell.angle_alpha   90.00
_cell.angle_beta   90.00
_cell.angle_gamma   90.00
#
_symmetry.space_group_name_H-M   'P 1'
#
loop_
_entity.id
_entity.type
_entity.pdbx_description
1 polymer ?
#
loop_
_entity_poly.entity_id
_entity_poly.type
_entity_poly.pdbx_seq_one_letter_code
_entity_poly.pdbx_strand_id
1 'polypeptide(L)'
;MESSQKHWVQELFPPAFQYSEDDFSLICNPKYTSRISSKSPGITPNEIKDIYQKVAEINLAKKIAEEKKAADIKQRENDMEYLFGGRNLEPKAKISGKRVVWTSDELSILRSEQESVKKENTEMKVRLQKQETYIKQLEGKATVLTTISNEALENISNLKKVNEQQHIYITSLKTELKSANSTIECLYKINSELSEEWEKLLKKTSELKVLLNKKQNEYEKIVKQLENTKLDLSKKLELNIEKLKATYKSKLELLSDQLNNYQSKYLSEHQQHSVSKKELQNLVQHFLKLSSNSDQVPPDQVQRFHYDL
;
A
#
# COMPACT_ATOMS: atom_id res chain seq x y z
N MET A 1 -21.37 -24.13 7.74
CA MET A 1 -21.81 -23.61 9.05
C MET A 1 -20.55 -23.22 9.80
N GLU A 2 -20.06 -22.02 9.56
CA GLU A 2 -18.90 -21.48 10.27
C GLU A 2 -19.40 -20.31 11.11
N SER A 3 -19.31 -20.50 12.43
CA SER A 3 -19.69 -19.53 13.43
C SER A 3 -18.73 -18.35 13.40
N SER A 4 -19.15 -17.23 12.81
CA SER A 4 -18.49 -15.95 12.98
C SER A 4 -18.52 -15.57 14.47
N GLN A 5 -17.41 -15.80 15.17
CA GLN A 5 -17.21 -15.35 16.55
C GLN A 5 -17.32 -13.82 16.56
N LYS A 6 -18.44 -13.30 17.05
CA LYS A 6 -18.62 -11.87 17.29
C LYS A 6 -17.70 -11.44 18.41
N HIS A 7 -16.99 -10.33 18.19
CA HIS A 7 -16.06 -9.77 19.17
C HIS A 7 -16.86 -9.19 20.35
N TRP A 8 -16.46 -9.46 21.60
CA TRP A 8 -17.18 -9.02 22.82
C TRP A 8 -17.47 -7.50 22.88
N VAL A 9 -16.66 -6.70 22.20
CA VAL A 9 -16.88 -5.24 22.04
C VAL A 9 -18.13 -4.91 21.21
N GLN A 10 -18.48 -5.73 20.21
CA GLN A 10 -19.70 -5.53 19.41
C GLN A 10 -20.98 -5.85 20.21
N GLU A 11 -20.90 -6.61 21.30
CA GLU A 11 -22.04 -6.86 22.20
C GLU A 11 -22.31 -5.67 23.13
N LEU A 12 -21.26 -4.97 23.55
CA LEU A 12 -21.36 -3.78 24.41
C LEU A 12 -21.62 -2.50 23.61
N PHE A 13 -21.18 -2.45 22.35
CA PHE A 13 -21.37 -1.32 21.44
C PHE A 13 -21.71 -1.83 20.03
N PRO A 14 -23.00 -2.12 19.74
CA PRO A 14 -23.40 -2.48 18.40
C PRO A 14 -23.11 -1.30 17.45
N PRO A 15 -22.39 -1.51 16.33
CA PRO A 15 -22.08 -0.43 15.41
C PRO A 15 -23.38 0.17 14.85
N ALA A 16 -23.49 1.50 14.89
CA ALA A 16 -24.68 2.24 14.43
C ALA A 16 -24.96 2.07 12.93
N PHE A 17 -23.98 1.60 12.16
CA PHE A 17 -24.09 1.29 10.73
C PHE A 17 -23.47 -0.08 10.47
N GLN A 18 -24.25 -1.00 9.93
CA GLN A 18 -23.78 -2.26 9.39
C GLN A 18 -23.68 -2.10 7.88
N TYR A 19 -22.45 -2.14 7.35
CA TYR A 19 -22.24 -2.24 5.91
C TYR A 19 -22.38 -3.69 5.49
N SER A 20 -23.26 -3.96 4.53
CA SER A 20 -23.40 -5.28 3.90
C SER A 20 -22.24 -5.50 2.93
N GLU A 21 -21.84 -6.74 2.65
CA GLU A 21 -20.90 -7.05 1.57
C GLU A 21 -21.39 -6.54 0.20
N ASP A 22 -22.70 -6.33 0.07
CA ASP A 22 -23.31 -5.68 -1.10
C ASP A 22 -22.87 -4.21 -1.27
N ASP A 23 -22.58 -3.48 -0.17
CA ASP A 23 -22.15 -2.08 -0.22
C ASP A 23 -20.75 -1.92 -0.80
N PHE A 24 -19.88 -2.93 -0.64
CA PHE A 24 -18.54 -2.95 -1.22
C PHE A 24 -18.54 -3.25 -2.72
N SER A 25 -19.55 -3.97 -3.22
CA SER A 25 -19.69 -4.27 -4.65
C SER A 25 -20.03 -3.03 -5.51
N LEU A 26 -20.56 -1.97 -4.89
CA LEU A 26 -20.85 -0.68 -5.54
C LEU A 26 -19.60 0.20 -5.72
N ILE A 27 -18.54 -0.01 -4.91
CA ILE A 27 -17.34 0.85 -4.90
C ILE A 27 -16.34 0.41 -5.99
N CYS A 28 -16.33 -0.86 -6.40
CA CYS A 28 -15.38 -1.40 -7.37
C CYS A 28 -15.82 -1.34 -8.84
N ASN A 29 -16.94 -0.67 -9.16
CA ASN A 29 -17.46 -0.61 -10.53
C ASN A 29 -17.00 0.68 -11.25
N PRO A 30 -16.15 0.61 -12.29
CA PRO A 30 -15.57 1.79 -12.95
C PRO A 30 -16.58 2.58 -13.80
N LYS A 31 -17.86 2.17 -13.84
CA LYS A 31 -18.96 2.90 -14.48
C LYS A 31 -19.68 3.90 -13.55
N TYR A 32 -19.34 3.95 -12.25
CA TYR A 32 -20.00 4.83 -11.28
C TYR A 32 -19.16 6.05 -10.84
N THR A 33 -17.94 6.21 -11.35
CA THR A 33 -17.07 7.37 -11.05
C THR A 33 -17.43 8.64 -11.82
N SER A 34 -18.44 8.61 -12.69
CA SER A 34 -18.93 9.78 -13.44
C SER A 34 -20.15 10.47 -12.83
N ARG A 35 -20.52 10.16 -11.58
CA ARG A 35 -21.55 10.89 -10.82
C ARG A 35 -21.00 11.65 -9.62
N ILE A 36 -19.88 12.34 -9.77
CA ILE A 36 -19.68 13.60 -9.04
C ILE A 36 -20.34 14.70 -9.89
N SER A 37 -21.66 14.62 -9.96
CA SER A 37 -22.50 15.70 -10.49
C SER A 37 -22.48 16.79 -9.43
N SER A 38 -21.83 17.91 -9.74
CA SER A 38 -22.05 19.23 -9.17
C SER A 38 -23.51 19.67 -9.37
N LYS A 39 -24.44 18.99 -8.71
CA LYS A 39 -25.80 19.46 -8.51
C LYS A 39 -25.82 20.17 -7.17
N SER A 40 -25.93 21.49 -7.24
CA SER A 40 -26.60 22.26 -6.19
C SER A 40 -27.85 21.50 -5.72
N PRO A 41 -28.23 21.56 -4.44
CA PRO A 41 -29.46 20.94 -3.98
C PRO A 41 -30.61 21.61 -4.72
N GLY A 42 -31.03 20.97 -5.81
CA GLY A 42 -32.12 21.42 -6.66
C GLY A 42 -33.39 21.20 -5.88
N ILE A 43 -33.94 22.30 -5.38
CA ILE A 43 -35.24 22.35 -4.71
C ILE A 43 -36.22 21.57 -5.59
N THR A 44 -36.77 20.49 -5.05
CA THR A 44 -37.70 19.65 -5.78
C THR A 44 -38.99 20.42 -6.06
N PRO A 45 -39.72 20.16 -7.16
CA PRO A 45 -40.97 20.86 -7.47
C PRO A 45 -42.01 20.78 -6.34
N ASN A 46 -41.95 19.75 -5.51
CA ASN A 46 -42.80 19.60 -4.33
C ASN A 46 -42.37 20.52 -3.17
N GLU A 47 -41.07 20.69 -2.92
CA GLU A 47 -40.57 21.65 -1.92
C GLU A 47 -40.89 23.11 -2.32
N ILE A 48 -40.84 23.43 -3.62
CA ILE A 48 -41.27 24.74 -4.13
C ILE A 48 -42.77 24.94 -3.85
N LYS A 49 -43.60 23.94 -4.11
CA LYS A 49 -45.04 23.98 -3.85
C LYS A 49 -45.34 24.19 -2.37
N ASP A 50 -44.62 23.52 -1.48
CA ASP A 50 -44.77 23.66 -0.03
C ASP A 50 -44.35 25.05 0.47
N ILE A 51 -43.31 25.65 -0.11
CA ILE A 51 -42.90 27.02 0.20
C ILE A 51 -43.97 28.02 -0.25
N TYR A 52 -44.50 27.90 -1.47
CA TYR A 52 -45.57 28.78 -1.95
C TYR A 52 -46.86 28.61 -1.14
N GLN A 53 -47.19 27.38 -0.72
CA GLN A 53 -48.34 27.11 0.13
C GLN A 53 -48.17 27.75 1.52
N LYS A 54 -47.01 27.61 2.15
CA LYS A 54 -46.71 28.28 3.44
C LYS A 54 -46.76 29.81 3.32
N VAL A 55 -46.25 30.38 2.24
CA VAL A 55 -46.31 31.84 2.01
C VAL A 55 -47.76 32.30 1.80
N ALA A 56 -48.57 31.53 1.07
CA ALA A 56 -49.99 31.81 0.90
C ALA A 56 -50.75 31.78 2.25
N GLU A 57 -50.48 30.79 3.10
CA GLU A 57 -51.07 30.67 4.44
C GLU A 57 -50.67 31.85 5.34
N ILE A 58 -49.39 32.27 5.31
CA ILE A 58 -48.90 33.44 6.07
C ILE A 58 -49.55 34.74 5.58
N ASN A 59 -49.69 34.92 4.27
CA ASN A 59 -50.35 36.11 3.71
C ASN A 59 -51.85 36.15 4.02
N LEU A 60 -52.51 34.99 4.04
CA LEU A 60 -53.91 34.88 4.40
C LEU A 60 -54.12 35.17 5.90
N ALA A 61 -53.22 34.68 6.76
CA ALA A 61 -53.22 35.01 8.19
C ALA A 61 -52.96 36.51 8.45
N LYS A 62 -52.05 37.13 7.70
CA LYS A 62 -51.80 38.59 7.78
C LYS A 62 -53.03 39.40 7.36
N LYS A 63 -53.70 39.01 6.28
CA LYS A 63 -54.91 39.69 5.80
C LYS A 63 -56.05 39.61 6.81
N ILE A 64 -56.25 38.43 7.44
CA ILE A 64 -57.23 38.26 8.53
C ILE A 64 -56.85 39.13 9.74
N ALA A 65 -55.57 39.24 10.08
CA ALA A 65 -55.12 40.08 11.19
C ALA A 65 -55.29 41.59 10.91
N GLU A 66 -55.09 42.02 9.67
CA GLU A 66 -55.36 43.41 9.23
C GLU A 66 -56.85 43.72 9.22
N GLU A 67 -57.70 42.81 8.74
CA GLU A 67 -59.17 42.96 8.79
C GLU A 67 -59.68 43.04 10.23
N LYS A 68 -59.12 42.24 11.16
CA LYS A 68 -59.44 42.36 12.60
C LYS A 68 -59.01 43.69 13.20
N LYS A 69 -57.81 44.19 12.86
CA LYS A 69 -57.36 45.51 13.32
C LYS A 69 -58.23 46.64 12.76
N ALA A 70 -58.68 46.55 11.51
CA ALA A 70 -59.58 47.53 10.93
C ALA A 70 -60.98 47.49 11.58
N ALA A 71 -61.46 46.31 11.97
CA ALA A 71 -62.71 46.17 12.71
C ALA A 71 -62.63 46.78 14.12
N ASP A 72 -61.54 46.56 14.86
CA ASP A 72 -61.32 47.15 16.20
C ASP A 72 -61.24 48.68 16.17
N ILE A 73 -60.68 49.27 15.11
CA ILE A 73 -60.62 50.72 14.94
C ILE A 73 -62.02 51.31 14.72
N LYS A 74 -62.85 50.69 13.88
CA LYS A 74 -64.24 51.13 13.65
C LYS A 74 -65.11 51.01 14.90
N GLN A 75 -64.86 50.00 15.73
CA GLN A 75 -65.59 49.82 16.98
C GLN A 75 -65.24 50.90 18.01
N ARG A 76 -63.97 51.32 18.09
CA ARG A 76 -63.55 52.46 18.93
C ARG A 76 -64.08 53.81 18.47
N GLU A 77 -64.25 54.01 17.16
CA GLU A 77 -64.86 55.24 16.62
C GLU A 77 -66.35 55.34 16.96
N ASN A 78 -67.10 54.23 16.86
CA ASN A 78 -68.50 54.17 17.29
C ASN A 78 -68.68 54.36 18.80
N ASP A 79 -67.78 53.82 19.64
CA ASP A 79 -67.85 53.98 21.10
C ASP A 79 -67.56 55.43 21.54
N MET A 80 -66.72 56.16 20.79
CA MET A 80 -66.47 57.59 21.01
C MET A 80 -67.66 58.46 20.61
N GLU A 81 -68.39 58.10 19.55
CA GLU A 81 -69.61 58.82 19.16
C GLU A 81 -70.73 58.65 20.20
N TYR A 82 -70.81 57.50 20.87
CA TYR A 82 -71.76 57.24 21.97
C TYR A 82 -71.40 57.97 23.29
N LEU A 83 -70.13 58.29 23.53
CA LEU A 83 -69.69 59.02 24.74
C LEU A 83 -69.88 60.54 24.63
N PHE A 84 -69.87 61.09 23.41
CA PHE A 84 -69.96 62.54 23.16
C PHE A 84 -71.26 62.97 22.47
N GLY A 85 -72.02 62.07 21.87
CA GLY A 85 -73.32 62.34 21.25
C GLY A 85 -74.49 62.07 22.19
N GLY A 86 -75.03 63.11 22.81
CA GLY A 86 -76.43 63.06 23.29
C GLY A 86 -76.69 63.24 24.79
N ARG A 87 -75.99 64.15 25.49
CA ARG A 87 -76.54 64.72 26.74
C ARG A 87 -77.22 66.05 26.46
N ASN A 88 -78.49 65.97 26.04
CA ASN A 88 -79.45 67.06 26.22
C ASN A 88 -79.64 67.27 27.73
N LEU A 89 -78.93 68.24 28.30
CA LEU A 89 -79.13 68.69 29.67
C LEU A 89 -80.32 69.67 29.69
N GLU A 90 -81.48 69.18 30.10
CA GLU A 90 -82.54 70.07 30.61
C GLU A 90 -82.03 70.81 31.86
N PRO A 91 -82.28 72.13 32.01
CA PRO A 91 -81.85 72.86 33.20
C PRO A 91 -82.78 72.53 34.38
N LYS A 92 -82.33 71.61 35.25
CA LYS A 92 -82.97 71.33 36.53
C LYS A 92 -82.65 72.42 37.57
N ALA A 93 -83.74 73.03 38.05
CA ALA A 93 -83.98 73.60 39.38
C ALA A 93 -82.96 74.60 39.97
N LYS A 94 -83.49 75.80 40.22
CA LYS A 94 -82.92 76.94 40.94
C LYS A 94 -82.35 76.54 42.31
N ILE A 95 -81.03 76.56 42.43
CA ILE A 95 -80.36 76.74 43.73
C ILE A 95 -80.44 78.24 44.05
N SER A 96 -81.07 78.58 45.17
CA SER A 96 -81.16 79.94 45.70
C SER A 96 -79.82 80.39 46.28
N GLY A 97 -78.82 80.60 45.41
CA GLY A 97 -77.73 81.53 45.68
C GLY A 97 -78.22 82.95 45.42
N LYS A 98 -77.78 83.91 46.22
CA LYS A 98 -77.97 85.35 45.93
C LYS A 98 -77.67 85.58 44.45
N ARG A 99 -78.57 86.28 43.73
CA ARG A 99 -78.29 86.73 42.34
C ARG A 99 -77.13 87.72 42.42
N VAL A 100 -75.90 87.20 42.39
CA VAL A 100 -74.69 87.98 42.18
C VAL A 100 -74.80 88.47 40.75
N VAL A 101 -75.11 89.75 40.58
CA VAL A 101 -75.00 90.42 39.28
C VAL A 101 -73.53 90.76 39.15
N TRP A 102 -72.83 90.01 38.29
CA TRP A 102 -71.41 90.24 38.08
C TRP A 102 -71.25 91.62 37.44
N THR A 103 -70.41 92.44 38.05
CA THR A 103 -70.04 93.74 37.50
C THR A 103 -69.23 93.53 36.21
N SER A 104 -69.23 94.54 35.33
CA SER A 104 -68.47 94.48 34.08
C SER A 104 -66.97 94.20 34.31
N ASP A 105 -66.44 94.68 35.43
CA ASP A 105 -65.04 94.49 35.82
C ASP A 105 -64.77 93.04 36.25
N GLU A 106 -65.66 92.43 37.05
CA GLU A 106 -65.58 91.01 37.43
C GLU A 106 -65.66 90.09 36.20
N LEU A 107 -66.54 90.39 35.24
CA LEU A 107 -66.63 89.66 33.97
C LEU A 107 -65.37 89.82 33.10
N SER A 108 -64.74 90.99 33.14
CA SER A 108 -63.48 91.25 32.41
C SER A 108 -62.32 90.44 33.01
N ILE A 109 -62.21 90.40 34.34
CA ILE A 109 -61.20 89.61 35.06
C ILE A 109 -61.38 88.11 34.78
N LEU A 110 -62.62 87.60 34.84
CA LEU A 110 -62.88 86.18 34.60
C LEU A 110 -62.66 85.78 33.14
N ARG A 111 -62.91 86.68 32.18
CA ARG A 111 -62.55 86.45 30.77
C ARG A 111 -61.03 86.44 30.59
N SER A 112 -60.29 87.35 31.23
CA SER A 112 -58.82 87.39 31.09
C SER A 112 -58.15 86.18 31.75
N GLU A 113 -58.63 85.72 32.91
CA GLU A 113 -58.18 84.48 33.54
C GLU A 113 -58.55 83.25 32.69
N GLN A 114 -59.76 83.18 32.13
CA GLN A 114 -60.13 82.08 31.24
C GLN A 114 -59.27 82.04 29.98
N GLU A 115 -58.96 83.19 29.39
CA GLU A 115 -58.07 83.29 28.23
C GLU A 115 -56.64 82.85 28.61
N SER A 116 -56.15 83.25 29.79
CA SER A 116 -54.86 82.85 30.34
C SER A 116 -54.78 81.33 30.54
N VAL A 117 -55.77 80.74 31.20
CA VAL A 117 -55.87 79.29 31.43
C VAL A 117 -55.99 78.52 30.12
N LYS A 118 -56.74 79.05 29.13
CA LYS A 118 -56.80 78.44 27.79
C LYS A 118 -55.43 78.43 27.11
N LYS A 119 -54.69 79.55 27.16
CA LYS A 119 -53.33 79.63 26.63
C LYS A 119 -52.40 78.64 27.33
N GLU A 120 -52.39 78.63 28.66
CA GLU A 120 -51.59 77.70 29.44
C GLU A 120 -51.92 76.23 29.11
N ASN A 121 -53.21 75.88 29.02
CA ASN A 121 -53.64 74.53 28.66
C ASN A 121 -53.22 74.16 27.22
N THR A 122 -53.27 75.11 26.28
CA THR A 122 -52.76 74.87 24.92
C THR A 122 -51.24 74.66 24.90
N GLU A 123 -50.47 75.43 25.67
CA GLU A 123 -49.02 75.26 25.80
C GLU A 123 -48.65 73.93 26.46
N MET A 124 -49.39 73.54 27.50
CA MET A 124 -49.20 72.26 28.19
C MET A 124 -49.54 71.08 27.29
N LYS A 125 -50.61 71.16 26.46
CA LYS A 125 -50.92 70.13 25.45
C LYS A 125 -49.81 70.00 24.41
N VAL A 126 -49.28 71.11 23.91
CA VAL A 126 -48.17 71.07 22.94
C VAL A 126 -46.91 70.48 23.58
N ARG A 127 -46.60 70.81 24.84
CA ARG A 127 -45.48 70.20 25.58
C ARG A 127 -45.68 68.71 25.80
N LEU A 128 -46.88 68.28 26.20
CA LEU A 128 -47.22 66.87 26.36
C LEU A 128 -47.00 66.11 25.06
N GLN A 129 -47.55 66.63 23.95
CA GLN A 129 -47.40 65.99 22.64
C GLN A 129 -45.93 65.90 22.22
N LYS A 130 -45.13 66.94 22.45
CA LYS A 130 -43.68 66.90 22.19
C LYS A 130 -42.98 65.84 23.04
N GLN A 131 -43.29 65.75 24.34
CA GLN A 131 -42.72 64.73 25.22
C GLN A 131 -43.13 63.32 24.83
N GLU A 132 -44.40 63.10 24.47
CA GLU A 132 -44.89 61.79 23.97
C GLU A 132 -44.18 61.36 22.69
N THR A 133 -43.98 62.28 21.73
CA THR A 133 -43.21 61.96 20.51
C THR A 133 -41.75 61.63 20.82
N TYR A 134 -41.14 62.33 21.78
CA TYR A 134 -39.77 62.07 22.19
C TYR A 134 -39.64 60.71 22.91
N ILE A 135 -40.58 60.36 23.78
CA ILE A 135 -40.65 59.05 24.43
C ILE A 135 -40.73 57.94 23.39
N LYS A 136 -41.65 58.06 22.41
CA LYS A 136 -41.76 57.06 21.32
C LYS A 136 -40.47 56.92 20.51
N GLN A 137 -39.76 58.02 20.26
CA GLN A 137 -38.45 57.98 19.59
C GLN A 137 -37.40 57.26 20.43
N LEU A 138 -37.38 57.49 21.74
CA LEU A 138 -36.46 56.80 22.65
C LEU A 138 -36.79 55.31 22.78
N GLU A 139 -38.07 54.94 22.87
CA GLU A 139 -38.51 53.54 22.84
C GLU A 139 -38.07 52.85 21.55
N GLY A 140 -38.25 53.51 20.40
CA GLY A 140 -37.77 53.00 19.11
C GLY A 140 -36.24 52.84 19.04
N LYS A 141 -35.47 53.75 19.66
CA LYS A 141 -34.01 53.59 19.75
C LYS A 141 -33.62 52.45 20.70
N ALA A 142 -34.33 52.29 21.81
CA ALA A 142 -34.08 51.24 22.78
C ALA A 142 -34.33 49.85 22.17
N THR A 143 -35.39 49.68 21.37
CA THR A 143 -35.67 48.41 20.68
C THR A 143 -34.61 48.08 19.63
N VAL A 144 -34.12 49.06 18.88
CA VAL A 144 -33.01 48.85 17.92
C VAL A 144 -31.72 48.47 18.65
N LEU A 145 -31.41 49.11 19.77
CA LEU A 145 -30.22 48.77 20.56
C LEU A 145 -30.31 47.36 21.16
N THR A 146 -31.50 46.94 21.62
CA THR A 146 -31.67 45.58 22.15
C THR A 146 -31.57 44.53 21.05
N THR A 147 -32.08 44.77 19.84
CA THR A 147 -31.88 43.84 18.71
C THR A 147 -30.40 43.70 18.35
N ILE A 148 -29.67 44.82 18.22
CA ILE A 148 -28.23 44.80 17.92
C ILE A 148 -27.45 44.06 19.01
N SER A 149 -27.79 44.30 20.28
CA SER A 149 -27.16 43.60 21.42
C SER A 149 -27.39 42.09 21.37
N ASN A 150 -28.62 41.66 21.05
CA ASN A 150 -28.95 40.24 20.93
C ASN A 150 -28.22 39.58 19.75
N GLU A 151 -28.16 40.24 18.59
CA GLU A 151 -27.41 39.76 17.43
C GLU A 151 -25.91 39.64 17.74
N ALA A 152 -25.34 40.62 18.46
CA ALA A 152 -23.94 40.58 18.89
C ALA A 152 -23.67 39.40 19.84
N LEU A 153 -24.57 39.14 20.79
CA LEU A 153 -24.47 37.99 21.70
C LEU A 153 -24.55 36.66 20.96
N GLU A 154 -25.44 36.54 19.98
CA GLU A 154 -25.55 35.34 19.14
C GLU A 154 -24.28 35.12 18.30
N ASN A 155 -23.75 36.19 17.68
CA ASN A 155 -22.49 36.14 16.94
C ASN A 155 -21.30 35.72 17.82
N ILE A 156 -21.20 36.25 19.04
CA ILE A 156 -20.16 35.84 20.01
C ILE A 156 -20.31 34.36 20.37
N SER A 157 -21.54 33.87 20.57
CA SER A 157 -21.80 32.46 20.86
C SER A 157 -21.36 31.56 19.69
N ASN A 158 -21.67 31.95 18.45
CA ASN A 158 -21.26 31.20 17.26
C ASN A 158 -19.73 31.22 17.09
N LEU A 159 -19.07 32.36 17.28
CA LEU A 159 -17.61 32.45 17.24
C LEU A 159 -16.94 31.59 18.32
N LYS A 160 -17.50 31.50 19.52
CA LYS A 160 -17.01 30.59 20.57
C LYS A 160 -17.07 29.13 20.14
N LYS A 161 -18.17 28.69 19.51
CA LYS A 161 -18.30 27.33 18.98
C LYS A 161 -17.25 27.03 17.91
N VAL A 162 -17.05 27.96 16.97
CA VAL A 162 -16.04 27.82 15.92
C VAL A 162 -14.63 27.76 16.51
N ASN A 163 -14.33 28.59 17.50
CA ASN A 163 -13.02 28.58 18.17
C ASN A 163 -12.78 27.23 18.90
N GLU A 164 -13.78 26.70 19.59
CA GLU A 164 -13.68 25.39 20.25
C GLU A 164 -13.43 24.27 19.21
N GLN A 165 -14.14 24.29 18.09
CA GLN A 165 -13.92 23.33 16.99
C GLN A 165 -12.50 23.44 16.42
N GLN A 166 -12.00 24.66 16.23
CA GLN A 166 -10.63 24.90 15.79
C GLN A 166 -9.62 24.40 16.81
N HIS A 167 -9.87 24.59 18.10
CA HIS A 167 -9.01 24.07 19.16
C HIS A 167 -8.92 22.54 19.11
N ILE A 168 -10.07 21.86 18.97
CA ILE A 168 -10.12 20.39 18.82
C ILE A 168 -9.29 19.96 17.61
N TYR A 169 -9.47 20.63 16.46
CA TYR A 169 -8.73 20.33 15.23
C TYR A 169 -7.22 20.54 15.40
N ILE A 170 -6.78 21.62 16.05
CA ILE A 170 -5.37 21.87 16.36
C ILE A 170 -4.79 20.76 17.24
N THR A 171 -5.53 20.31 18.26
CA THR A 171 -5.09 19.17 19.09
C THR A 171 -4.97 17.88 18.28
N SER A 172 -5.91 17.60 17.38
CA SER A 172 -5.85 16.44 16.48
C SER A 172 -4.60 16.50 15.60
N LEU A 173 -4.35 17.64 14.95
CA LEU A 173 -3.16 17.82 14.12
C LEU A 173 -1.86 17.69 14.92
N LYS A 174 -1.81 18.18 16.16
CA LYS A 174 -0.64 17.98 17.04
C LYS A 174 -0.40 16.50 17.35
N THR A 175 -1.46 15.73 17.58
CA THR A 175 -1.33 14.29 17.83
C THR A 175 -0.87 13.53 16.58
N GLU A 176 -1.39 13.88 15.42
CA GLU A 176 -1.01 13.29 14.14
C GLU A 176 0.43 13.65 13.76
N LEU A 177 0.84 14.89 13.99
CA LEU A 177 2.24 15.31 13.78
C LEU A 177 3.19 14.55 14.70
N LYS A 178 2.80 14.31 15.96
CA LYS A 178 3.60 13.53 16.91
C LYS A 178 3.71 12.06 16.48
N SER A 179 2.63 11.44 16.01
CA SER A 179 2.66 10.05 15.54
C SER A 179 3.48 9.91 14.25
N ALA A 180 3.34 10.85 13.31
CA ALA A 180 4.14 10.91 12.09
C ALA A 180 5.64 11.05 12.43
N ASN A 181 6.01 11.96 13.34
CA ASN A 181 7.40 12.10 13.79
C ASN A 181 7.95 10.81 14.42
N SER A 182 7.17 10.13 15.28
CA SER A 182 7.61 8.86 15.85
C SER A 182 7.82 7.77 14.79
N THR A 183 6.98 7.77 13.75
CA THR A 183 7.12 6.84 12.62
C THR A 183 8.38 7.13 11.81
N ILE A 184 8.67 8.42 11.57
CA ILE A 184 9.90 8.87 10.91
C ILE A 184 11.14 8.44 11.71
N GLU A 185 11.15 8.60 13.03
CA GLU A 185 12.25 8.15 13.88
C GLU A 185 12.46 6.63 13.81
N CYS A 186 11.38 5.85 13.84
CA CYS A 186 11.44 4.40 13.65
C CYS A 186 12.02 4.03 12.27
N LEU A 187 11.60 4.70 11.20
CA LEU A 187 12.11 4.47 9.85
C LEU A 187 13.60 4.83 9.73
N TYR A 188 14.05 5.93 10.36
CA TYR A 188 15.46 6.26 10.42
C TYR A 188 16.29 5.19 11.12
N LYS A 189 15.78 4.64 12.22
CA LYS A 189 16.45 3.55 12.93
C LYS A 189 16.55 2.29 12.06
N ILE A 190 15.46 1.88 11.41
CA ILE A 190 15.45 0.74 10.47
C ILE A 190 16.44 0.96 9.33
N ASN A 191 16.51 2.17 8.78
CA ASN A 191 17.43 2.49 7.70
C ASN A 191 18.90 2.43 8.16
N SER A 192 19.19 2.84 9.39
CA SER A 192 20.52 2.70 9.99
C SER A 192 20.91 1.23 10.14
N GLU A 193 20.00 0.41 10.69
CA GLU A 193 20.22 -1.04 10.85
C GLU A 193 20.43 -1.73 9.49
N LEU A 194 19.64 -1.36 8.47
CA LEU A 194 19.80 -1.88 7.12
C LEU A 194 21.15 -1.49 6.50
N SER A 195 21.62 -0.26 6.74
CA SER A 195 22.92 0.20 6.26
C SER A 195 24.07 -0.59 6.89
N GLU A 196 23.99 -0.90 8.18
CA GLU A 196 24.98 -1.73 8.87
C GLU A 196 24.98 -3.17 8.33
N GLU A 197 23.81 -3.77 8.10
CA GLU A 197 23.69 -5.11 7.50
C GLU A 197 24.20 -5.13 6.06
N TRP A 198 23.95 -4.09 5.29
CA TRP A 198 24.49 -3.95 3.94
C TRP A 198 26.03 -3.89 3.94
N GLU A 199 26.63 -3.15 4.88
CA GLU A 199 28.09 -3.10 5.03
C GLU A 199 28.67 -4.48 5.42
N LYS A 200 28.00 -5.22 6.32
CA LYS A 200 28.40 -6.60 6.68
C LYS A 200 28.34 -7.53 5.47
N LEU A 201 27.28 -7.45 4.68
CA LEU A 201 27.13 -8.25 3.45
C LEU A 201 28.20 -7.89 2.40
N LEU A 202 28.54 -6.61 2.27
CA LEU A 202 29.59 -6.16 1.36
C LEU A 202 30.96 -6.72 1.77
N LYS A 203 31.28 -6.70 3.07
CA LYS A 203 32.50 -7.32 3.63
C LYS A 203 32.53 -8.82 3.36
N LYS A 204 31.43 -9.53 3.65
CA LYS A 204 31.33 -10.98 3.37
C LYS A 204 31.49 -11.31 1.89
N THR A 205 30.95 -10.46 1.01
CA THR A 205 31.07 -10.63 -0.45
C THR A 205 32.51 -10.45 -0.91
N SER A 206 33.23 -9.46 -0.36
CA SER A 206 34.63 -9.25 -0.71
C SER A 206 35.53 -10.39 -0.22
N GLU A 207 35.29 -10.90 0.99
CA GLU A 207 35.96 -12.10 1.54
C GLU A 207 35.72 -13.34 0.68
N LEU A 208 34.47 -13.59 0.28
CA LEU A 208 34.12 -14.71 -0.61
C LEU A 208 34.78 -14.57 -1.99
N LYS A 209 34.87 -13.36 -2.53
CA LYS A 209 35.58 -13.12 -3.81
C LYS A 209 37.07 -13.43 -3.69
N VAL A 210 37.71 -13.05 -2.59
CA VAL A 210 39.11 -13.42 -2.32
C VAL A 210 39.26 -14.93 -2.20
N LEU A 211 38.35 -15.61 -1.50
CA LEU A 211 38.37 -17.06 -1.35
C LEU A 211 38.17 -17.77 -2.70
N LEU A 212 37.23 -17.29 -3.52
CA LEU A 212 37.00 -17.80 -4.88
C LEU A 212 38.27 -17.69 -5.74
N ASN A 213 38.92 -16.52 -5.75
CA ASN A 213 40.16 -16.33 -6.49
C ASN A 213 41.28 -17.26 -6.00
N LYS A 214 41.40 -17.48 -4.69
CA LYS A 214 42.35 -18.46 -4.13
C LYS A 214 42.06 -19.87 -4.64
N LYS A 215 40.80 -20.30 -4.63
CA LYS A 215 40.38 -21.61 -5.13
C LYS A 215 40.56 -21.77 -6.63
N GLN A 216 40.32 -20.73 -7.41
CA GLN A 216 40.59 -20.74 -8.84
C GLN A 216 42.09 -20.89 -9.12
N ASN A 217 42.94 -20.16 -8.42
CA ASN A 217 44.40 -20.29 -8.54
C ASN A 217 44.89 -21.68 -8.10
N GLU A 218 44.32 -22.27 -7.04
CA GLU A 218 44.62 -23.64 -6.61
C GLU A 218 44.22 -24.66 -7.69
N TYR A 219 43.02 -24.50 -8.26
CA TYR A 219 42.53 -25.35 -9.36
C TYR A 219 43.46 -25.29 -10.57
N GLU A 220 43.82 -24.10 -11.04
CA GLU A 220 44.73 -23.92 -12.18
C GLU A 220 46.12 -24.55 -11.93
N LYS A 221 46.64 -24.47 -10.69
CA LYS A 221 47.88 -25.14 -10.31
C LYS A 221 47.76 -26.65 -10.40
N ILE A 222 46.67 -27.23 -9.88
CA ILE A 222 46.43 -28.68 -9.91
C ILE A 222 46.28 -29.16 -11.36
N VAL A 223 45.54 -28.43 -12.21
CA VAL A 223 45.39 -28.76 -13.62
C VAL A 223 46.74 -28.79 -14.32
N LYS A 224 47.58 -27.76 -14.14
CA LYS A 224 48.95 -27.73 -14.70
C LYS A 224 49.82 -28.89 -14.20
N GLN A 225 49.73 -29.23 -12.92
CA GLN A 225 50.45 -30.38 -12.35
C GLN A 225 49.98 -31.71 -12.98
N LEU A 226 48.67 -31.85 -13.20
CA LEU A 226 48.10 -33.04 -13.84
C LEU A 226 48.54 -33.15 -15.31
N GLU A 227 48.57 -32.04 -16.05
CA GLU A 227 49.08 -32.02 -17.42
C GLU A 227 50.56 -32.40 -17.50
N ASN A 228 51.40 -31.84 -16.61
CA ASN A 228 52.82 -32.17 -16.53
C ASN A 228 53.04 -33.64 -16.19
N THR A 229 52.33 -34.17 -15.19
CA THR A 229 52.46 -35.60 -14.81
C THR A 229 51.98 -36.53 -15.92
N LYS A 230 50.92 -36.19 -16.64
CA LYS A 230 50.47 -36.95 -17.82
C LYS A 230 51.53 -36.96 -18.93
N LEU A 231 52.16 -35.82 -19.20
CA LEU A 231 53.21 -35.69 -20.19
C LEU A 231 54.47 -36.48 -19.79
N ASP A 232 54.87 -36.42 -18.52
CA ASP A 232 56.00 -37.20 -17.98
C ASP A 232 55.73 -38.70 -18.02
N LEU A 233 54.51 -39.13 -17.71
CA LEU A 233 54.10 -40.53 -17.83
C LEU A 233 54.14 -41.01 -19.29
N SER A 234 53.66 -40.18 -20.24
CA SER A 234 53.73 -40.49 -21.67
C SER A 234 55.18 -40.68 -22.13
N LYS A 235 56.07 -39.74 -21.78
CA LYS A 235 57.50 -39.82 -22.10
C LYS A 235 58.17 -41.05 -21.47
N LYS A 236 57.85 -41.37 -20.21
CA LYS A 236 58.36 -42.58 -19.54
C LYS A 236 57.88 -43.85 -20.23
N LEU A 237 56.62 -43.88 -20.67
CA LEU A 237 56.04 -45.01 -21.38
C LEU A 237 56.71 -45.20 -22.75
N GLU A 238 56.87 -44.14 -23.53
CA GLU A 238 57.60 -44.16 -24.81
C GLU A 238 59.03 -44.67 -24.63
N LEU A 239 59.78 -44.11 -23.68
CA LEU A 239 61.15 -44.51 -23.39
C LEU A 239 61.23 -45.98 -22.91
N ASN A 240 60.24 -46.47 -22.18
CA ASN A 240 60.18 -47.87 -21.77
C ASN A 240 59.89 -48.79 -22.97
N ILE A 241 58.98 -48.40 -23.87
CA ILE A 241 58.70 -49.13 -25.11
C ILE A 241 59.95 -49.18 -25.99
N GLU A 242 60.67 -48.06 -26.16
CA GLU A 242 61.92 -48.03 -26.93
C GLU A 242 62.99 -48.93 -26.35
N LYS A 243 63.19 -48.88 -25.03
CA LYS A 243 64.11 -49.80 -24.33
C LYS A 243 63.73 -51.25 -24.53
N LEU A 244 62.45 -51.58 -24.39
CA LEU A 244 61.94 -52.93 -24.58
C LEU A 244 62.10 -53.40 -26.04
N LYS A 245 61.84 -52.52 -27.01
CA LYS A 245 62.08 -52.80 -28.43
C LYS A 245 63.56 -53.05 -28.71
N ALA A 246 64.47 -52.27 -28.12
CA ALA A 246 65.90 -52.46 -28.26
C ALA A 246 66.37 -53.79 -27.66
N THR A 247 65.89 -54.16 -26.46
CA THR A 247 66.24 -55.45 -25.83
C THR A 247 65.71 -56.64 -26.62
N TYR A 248 64.46 -56.59 -27.10
CA TYR A 248 63.91 -57.65 -27.95
C TYR A 248 64.61 -57.74 -29.30
N LYS A 249 64.99 -56.61 -29.92
CA LYS A 249 65.76 -56.61 -31.17
C LYS A 249 67.10 -57.32 -30.99
N SER A 250 67.84 -56.98 -29.93
CA SER A 250 69.11 -57.65 -29.60
C SER A 250 68.93 -59.15 -29.33
N LYS A 251 67.86 -59.54 -28.63
CA LYS A 251 67.56 -60.96 -28.38
C LYS A 251 67.18 -61.72 -29.66
N LEU A 252 66.42 -61.09 -30.56
CA LEU A 252 66.08 -61.67 -31.87
C LEU A 252 67.31 -61.84 -32.75
N GLU A 253 68.22 -60.86 -32.75
CA GLU A 253 69.49 -60.93 -33.48
C GLU A 253 70.34 -62.10 -32.97
N LEU A 254 70.48 -62.23 -31.64
CA LEU A 254 71.20 -63.34 -31.02
C LEU A 254 70.57 -64.72 -31.32
N LEU A 255 69.23 -64.81 -31.30
CA LEU A 255 68.52 -66.04 -31.69
C LEU A 255 68.68 -66.35 -33.18
N SER A 256 68.69 -65.34 -34.04
CA SER A 256 68.92 -65.50 -35.48
C SER A 256 70.34 -66.01 -35.75
N ASP A 257 71.34 -65.48 -35.06
CA ASP A 257 72.73 -65.94 -35.17
C ASP A 257 72.87 -67.39 -34.70
N GLN A 258 72.22 -67.74 -33.58
CA GLN A 258 72.17 -69.12 -33.09
C GLN A 258 71.49 -70.05 -34.09
N LEU A 259 70.34 -69.67 -34.65
CA LEU A 259 69.62 -70.45 -35.65
C LEU A 259 70.47 -70.68 -36.90
N ASN A 260 71.10 -69.63 -37.43
CA ASN A 260 72.00 -69.72 -38.58
C ASN A 260 73.20 -70.64 -38.29
N ASN A 261 73.76 -70.59 -37.09
CA ASN A 261 74.85 -71.47 -36.65
C ASN A 261 74.38 -72.93 -36.55
N TYR A 262 73.23 -73.20 -35.91
CA TYR A 262 72.66 -74.55 -35.83
C TYR A 262 72.29 -75.11 -37.20
N GLN A 263 71.73 -74.28 -38.09
CA GLN A 263 71.41 -74.68 -39.46
C GLN A 263 72.68 -75.02 -40.25
N SER A 264 73.75 -74.23 -40.09
CA SER A 264 75.06 -74.53 -40.70
C SER A 264 75.66 -75.83 -40.17
N LYS A 265 75.59 -76.07 -38.86
CA LYS A 265 76.03 -77.33 -38.23
C LYS A 265 75.23 -78.53 -38.73
N TYR A 266 73.90 -78.42 -38.79
CA TYR A 266 73.03 -79.46 -39.29
C TYR A 266 73.32 -79.80 -40.76
N LEU A 267 73.51 -78.78 -41.61
CA LEU A 267 73.87 -79.00 -43.02
C LEU A 267 75.24 -79.69 -43.16
N SER A 268 76.22 -79.29 -42.35
CA SER A 268 77.54 -79.94 -42.30
C SER A 268 77.43 -81.40 -41.86
N GLU A 269 76.71 -81.68 -40.79
CA GLU A 269 76.49 -83.03 -40.26
C GLU A 269 75.70 -83.90 -41.24
N HIS A 270 74.66 -83.36 -41.88
CA HIS A 270 73.90 -84.07 -42.91
C HIS A 270 74.78 -84.41 -44.13
N GLN A 271 75.65 -83.50 -44.57
CA GLN A 271 76.62 -83.79 -45.63
C GLN A 271 77.58 -84.90 -45.21
N GLN A 272 78.10 -84.84 -43.98
CA GLN A 272 79.01 -85.84 -43.43
C GLN A 272 78.35 -87.23 -43.35
N HIS A 273 77.13 -87.31 -42.83
CA HIS A 273 76.33 -88.54 -42.82
C HIS A 273 75.99 -89.04 -44.21
N SER A 274 75.70 -88.15 -45.17
CA SER A 274 75.47 -88.57 -46.55
C SER A 274 76.71 -89.19 -47.18
N VAL A 275 77.91 -88.69 -46.86
CA VAL A 275 79.19 -89.28 -47.29
C VAL A 275 79.38 -90.64 -46.62
N SER A 276 79.28 -90.72 -45.29
CA SER A 276 79.40 -92.01 -44.57
C SER A 276 78.35 -93.03 -45.00
N LYS A 277 77.11 -92.62 -45.31
CA LYS A 277 76.08 -93.52 -45.84
C LYS A 277 76.48 -94.08 -47.21
N LYS A 278 77.06 -93.26 -48.10
CA LYS A 278 77.59 -93.73 -49.39
C LYS A 278 78.76 -94.69 -49.19
N GLU A 279 79.68 -94.39 -48.26
CA GLU A 279 80.80 -95.27 -47.93
C GLU A 279 80.33 -96.61 -47.36
N LEU A 280 79.35 -96.59 -46.44
CA LEU A 280 78.73 -97.80 -45.90
C LEU A 280 77.99 -98.60 -46.99
N GLN A 281 77.28 -97.93 -47.90
CA GLN A 281 76.67 -98.60 -49.06
C GLN A 281 77.72 -99.23 -49.98
N ASN A 282 78.86 -98.58 -50.20
CA ASN A 282 79.98 -99.15 -50.96
C ASN A 282 80.58 -100.37 -50.23
N LEU A 283 80.71 -100.31 -48.90
CA LEU A 283 81.13 -101.44 -48.05
C LEU A 283 80.12 -102.59 -48.13
N VAL A 284 78.82 -102.32 -48.00
CA VAL A 284 77.76 -103.32 -48.14
C VAL A 284 77.78 -103.93 -49.54
N GLN A 285 77.94 -103.15 -50.62
CA GLN A 285 78.13 -103.68 -51.96
C GLN A 285 79.39 -104.53 -52.10
N HIS A 286 80.49 -104.13 -51.47
CA HIS A 286 81.73 -104.90 -51.45
C HIS A 286 81.55 -106.25 -50.73
N PHE A 287 80.90 -106.26 -49.56
CA PHE A 287 80.59 -107.48 -48.83
C PHE A 287 79.56 -108.36 -49.54
N LEU A 288 78.55 -107.79 -50.19
CA LEU A 288 77.60 -108.54 -51.01
C LEU A 288 78.29 -109.18 -52.23
N LYS A 289 79.24 -108.48 -52.85
CA LYS A 289 80.10 -109.04 -53.93
C LYS A 289 81.04 -110.14 -53.41
N LEU A 290 81.50 -110.07 -52.16
CA LEU A 290 82.26 -111.14 -51.52
C LEU A 290 81.37 -112.35 -51.18
N SER A 291 80.17 -112.09 -50.65
CA SER A 291 79.20 -113.11 -50.24
C SER A 291 78.56 -113.86 -51.41
N SER A 292 78.56 -113.29 -52.62
CA SER A 292 78.07 -113.98 -53.84
C SER A 292 79.13 -114.84 -54.53
N ASN A 293 80.36 -114.90 -53.98
CA ASN A 293 81.48 -115.69 -54.51
C ASN A 293 81.99 -116.78 -53.54
N SER A 294 81.25 -117.12 -52.48
CA SER A 294 81.65 -118.18 -51.54
C SER A 294 80.49 -119.11 -51.19
N ASP A 295 80.30 -120.13 -52.03
CA ASP A 295 79.73 -121.41 -51.62
C ASP A 295 80.72 -122.12 -50.68
N GLN A 296 80.46 -122.09 -49.37
CA GLN A 296 80.69 -123.19 -48.41
C GLN A 296 80.11 -122.82 -47.02
N VAL A 297 79.43 -123.79 -46.44
CA VAL A 297 78.54 -123.83 -45.25
C VAL A 297 79.30 -124.51 -44.07
N PRO A 298 78.87 -124.64 -42.77
CA PRO A 298 77.93 -123.97 -41.81
C PRO A 298 78.61 -123.69 -40.40
N PRO A 299 77.90 -123.66 -39.24
CA PRO A 299 76.99 -122.66 -38.65
C PRO A 299 77.53 -122.11 -37.30
N ASP A 300 76.71 -121.35 -36.56
CA ASP A 300 76.92 -120.78 -35.21
C ASP A 300 77.71 -119.46 -35.10
N GLN A 301 76.98 -118.34 -35.02
CA GLN A 301 76.68 -117.70 -33.74
C GLN A 301 75.73 -116.51 -33.96
N VAL A 302 74.49 -116.72 -33.57
CA VAL A 302 73.50 -115.66 -33.35
C VAL A 302 73.92 -114.91 -32.10
N GLN A 303 74.39 -113.68 -32.23
CA GLN A 303 74.34 -112.70 -31.13
C GLN A 303 73.41 -111.56 -31.52
N ARG A 304 72.22 -111.61 -30.90
CA ARG A 304 71.30 -110.49 -30.77
C ARG A 304 72.02 -109.38 -30.02
N PHE A 305 72.06 -108.17 -30.60
CA PHE A 305 72.24 -106.95 -29.83
C PHE A 305 70.93 -106.17 -29.86
N HIS A 306 70.24 -106.24 -28.72
CA HIS A 306 69.30 -105.22 -28.28
C HIS A 306 70.06 -103.90 -28.10
N TYR A 307 69.59 -102.84 -28.73
CA TYR A 307 69.74 -101.50 -28.19
C TYR A 307 68.40 -100.77 -28.36
N ASP A 308 67.70 -100.66 -27.23
CA ASP A 308 66.72 -99.61 -26.97
C ASP A 308 67.48 -98.30 -26.67
N LEU A 309 66.80 -97.18 -26.98
CA LEU A 309 67.16 -95.75 -26.85
C LEU A 309 67.78 -95.10 -28.10
#